data_AF-A0A1H1T598-F1
#
_entry.id   AF-A0A1H1T598-F1
#
_cell.length_a   1.000
_cell.length_b   1.000
_cell.length_c   1.000
_cell.angle_alpha   90.00
_cell.angle_beta   90.00
_cell.angle_gamma   90.00
#
_symmetry.space_group_name_H-M   'P 1'
#
loop_
_entity.id
_entity.type
_entity.pdbx_description
1 polymer ?
#
loop_
_entity_poly.entity_id
_entity_poly.type
_entity_poly.pdbx_seq_one_letter_code
_entity_poly.pdbx_strand_id
1 'polypeptide(L)'
;MASTPRDTSATLGRVAVFAALIIVLGTVVVPLPGGVPITGQTLAVMLAGLVLGPRVAPWSVALVLLLAAVGLPVLAGGRGGLGVFVGPTAGYLLGWIVGVVVIGLLMRTGRPTWWRTALAAFVGGVLVVYAFGIPVQALVTGVPLDLTALSTLAFLPGDLIKVTAATLIVMALRRAYPRAFADPRTVPSVVA
;
A
#
# COMPACT_ATOMS: atom_id res chain seq x y z
N MET A 1 24.94 -7.39 8.47
CA MET A 1 24.48 -8.79 8.37
C MET A 1 24.11 -9.06 6.92
N ALA A 2 24.94 -9.81 6.20
CA ALA A 2 24.63 -10.24 4.84
C ALA A 2 23.49 -11.29 4.90
N SER A 3 22.44 -11.12 4.10
CA SER A 3 21.35 -12.09 4.00
C SER A 3 21.82 -13.33 3.24
N THR A 4 21.41 -14.53 3.69
CA THR A 4 21.76 -15.76 2.96
C THR A 4 21.01 -15.81 1.62
N PRO A 5 21.49 -16.55 0.60
CA PRO A 5 20.82 -16.64 -0.70
C PRO A 5 19.35 -17.10 -0.62
N ARG A 6 19.01 -17.92 0.38
CA ARG A 6 17.66 -18.44 0.64
C ARG A 6 16.72 -17.35 1.18
N ASP A 7 17.24 -16.38 1.93
CA ASP A 7 16.45 -15.26 2.47
C ASP A 7 16.13 -14.23 1.38
N THR A 8 17.07 -14.03 0.45
CA THR A 8 16.91 -13.12 -0.68
C THR A 8 15.82 -13.60 -1.64
N SER A 9 15.82 -14.88 -2.03
CA SER A 9 14.81 -15.44 -2.95
C SER A 9 13.40 -15.39 -2.36
N ALA A 10 13.25 -15.71 -1.07
CA ALA A 10 11.98 -15.59 -0.37
C ALA A 10 11.49 -14.14 -0.29
N THR A 11 12.39 -13.19 -0.10
CA THR A 11 12.06 -11.75 -0.07
C THR A 11 11.58 -11.27 -1.44
N LEU A 12 12.29 -11.64 -2.51
CA LEU A 12 11.88 -11.30 -3.89
C LEU A 12 10.52 -11.91 -4.25
N GLY A 13 10.27 -13.17 -3.86
CA GLY A 13 8.97 -13.82 -4.07
C GLY A 13 7.83 -13.06 -3.38
N ARG A 14 8.03 -12.62 -2.12
CA ARG A 14 7.04 -11.79 -1.41
C ARG A 14 6.81 -10.45 -2.11
N VAL A 15 7.88 -9.80 -2.57
CA VAL A 15 7.79 -8.54 -3.31
C VAL A 15 6.92 -8.71 -4.55
N ALA A 16 7.18 -9.76 -5.34
CA ALA A 16 6.45 -10.08 -6.56
C ALA A 16 4.97 -10.43 -6.29
N VAL A 17 4.66 -11.24 -5.28
CA VAL A 17 3.28 -11.60 -4.92
C VAL A 17 2.47 -10.38 -4.52
N PHE A 18 3.02 -9.48 -3.70
CA PHE A 18 2.32 -8.26 -3.31
C PHE A 18 2.21 -7.25 -4.45
N ALA A 19 3.21 -7.16 -5.34
CA ALA A 19 3.09 -6.39 -6.57
C ALA A 19 1.95 -6.93 -7.44
N ALA A 20 1.89 -8.24 -7.67
CA ALA A 20 0.80 -8.88 -8.42
C ALA A 20 -0.57 -8.63 -7.76
N LEU A 21 -0.65 -8.68 -6.43
CA LEU A 21 -1.88 -8.36 -5.69
C LEU A 21 -2.33 -6.90 -5.94
N ILE A 22 -1.40 -5.95 -5.89
CA ILE A 22 -1.67 -4.53 -6.20
C ILE A 22 -2.19 -4.38 -7.64
N ILE A 23 -1.63 -5.11 -8.60
CA ILE A 23 -2.05 -5.07 -10.01
C ILE A 23 -3.44 -5.66 -10.18
N VAL A 24 -3.68 -6.85 -9.65
CA VAL A 24 -4.97 -7.56 -9.78
C VAL A 24 -6.10 -6.75 -9.13
N LEU A 25 -5.89 -6.21 -7.93
CA LEU A 25 -6.89 -5.34 -7.30
C LEU A 25 -7.08 -3.99 -8.04
N GLY A 26 -6.20 -3.65 -8.98
CA GLY A 26 -6.35 -2.53 -9.90
C GLY A 26 -7.43 -2.72 -10.96
N THR A 27 -7.96 -3.94 -11.10
CA THR A 27 -9.15 -4.21 -11.91
C THR A 27 -10.44 -3.75 -11.24
N VAL A 28 -10.45 -3.61 -9.91
CA VAL A 28 -11.60 -3.09 -9.15
C VAL A 28 -11.51 -1.57 -9.14
N VAL A 29 -12.33 -0.93 -9.98
CA VAL A 29 -12.28 0.51 -10.22
C VAL A 29 -13.69 1.07 -10.25
N VAL A 30 -13.89 2.15 -9.49
CA VAL A 30 -15.09 2.99 -9.59
C VAL A 30 -14.63 4.36 -10.10
N PRO A 31 -14.94 4.71 -11.36
CA PRO A 31 -14.56 5.99 -11.93
C PRO A 31 -15.32 7.11 -11.24
N LEU A 32 -14.66 8.24 -11.03
CA LEU A 32 -15.25 9.43 -10.45
C LEU A 32 -14.95 10.68 -11.31
N PRO A 33 -15.83 11.70 -11.26
CA PRO A 33 -15.52 13.01 -11.80
C PRO A 33 -14.22 13.56 -11.18
N GLY A 34 -13.36 14.18 -11.98
CA GLY A 34 -12.08 14.75 -11.52
C GLY A 34 -10.84 13.89 -11.80
N GLY A 35 -11.00 12.74 -12.48
CA GLY A 35 -9.88 12.00 -13.07
C GLY A 35 -9.08 11.12 -12.10
N VAL A 36 -9.49 11.04 -10.82
CA VAL A 36 -8.93 10.15 -9.81
C VAL A 36 -10.00 9.12 -9.42
N PRO A 37 -9.86 7.84 -9.80
CA PRO A 37 -10.85 6.81 -9.50
C PRO A 37 -10.67 6.25 -8.08
N ILE A 38 -11.75 5.70 -7.51
CA ILE A 38 -11.62 4.80 -6.35
C ILE A 38 -11.11 3.45 -6.87
N THR A 39 -10.06 2.92 -6.23
CA THR A 39 -9.40 1.69 -6.66
C THR A 39 -9.33 0.67 -5.54
N GLY A 40 -9.33 -0.62 -5.92
CA GLY A 40 -8.97 -1.71 -5.00
C GLY A 40 -7.47 -1.74 -4.67
N GLN A 41 -6.61 -1.09 -5.47
CA GLN A 41 -5.14 -1.15 -5.30
C GLN A 41 -4.70 -0.69 -3.91
N THR A 42 -5.35 0.35 -3.36
CA THR A 42 -4.99 0.88 -2.04
C THR A 42 -5.18 -0.14 -0.92
N LEU A 43 -6.08 -1.12 -1.06
CA LEU A 43 -6.20 -2.24 -0.13
C LEU A 43 -4.94 -3.13 -0.16
N ALA A 44 -4.44 -3.47 -1.35
CA ALA A 44 -3.23 -4.27 -1.50
C ALA A 44 -1.99 -3.52 -0.99
N VAL A 45 -1.94 -2.19 -1.19
CA VAL A 45 -0.90 -1.32 -0.63
C VAL A 45 -0.94 -1.36 0.91
N MET A 46 -2.13 -1.22 1.52
CA MET A 46 -2.28 -1.36 2.98
C MET A 46 -1.77 -2.72 3.47
N LEU A 47 -2.17 -3.81 2.82
CA LEU A 47 -1.73 -5.16 3.16
C LEU A 47 -0.21 -5.33 3.01
N ALA A 48 0.39 -4.76 1.96
CA ALA A 48 1.85 -4.82 1.76
C ALA A 48 2.58 -4.18 2.96
N GLY A 49 2.16 -2.99 3.39
CA GLY A 49 2.73 -2.33 4.56
C GLY A 49 2.55 -3.14 5.86
N LEU A 50 1.36 -3.70 6.07
CA LEU A 50 1.03 -4.47 7.28
C LEU A 50 1.76 -5.81 7.37
N VAL A 51 2.06 -6.46 6.24
CA VAL A 51 2.61 -7.81 6.20
C VAL A 51 4.12 -7.83 5.91
N LEU A 52 4.60 -7.02 4.97
CA LEU A 52 6.01 -7.01 4.56
C LEU A 52 6.88 -6.09 5.42
N GLY A 53 6.26 -5.13 6.11
CA GLY A 53 6.94 -4.16 6.94
C GLY A 53 7.72 -3.10 6.13
N PRO A 54 8.40 -2.18 6.83
CA PRO A 54 8.82 -0.90 6.25
C PRO A 54 10.02 -0.99 5.30
N ARG A 55 10.74 -2.12 5.30
CA ARG A 55 11.93 -2.34 4.45
C ARG A 55 11.61 -3.05 3.14
N VAL A 56 10.61 -3.93 3.14
CA VAL A 56 10.30 -4.79 1.99
C VAL A 56 9.06 -4.30 1.25
N ALA A 57 8.03 -3.80 1.96
CA ALA A 57 6.81 -3.29 1.33
C ALA A 57 7.03 -2.22 0.24
N PRO A 58 7.96 -1.25 0.41
CA PRO A 58 8.19 -0.23 -0.61
C PRO A 58 8.63 -0.82 -1.95
N TRP A 59 9.35 -1.95 -1.95
CA TRP A 59 9.79 -2.61 -3.17
C TRP A 59 8.64 -3.22 -3.97
N SER A 60 7.57 -3.69 -3.32
CA SER A 60 6.36 -4.14 -4.03
C SER A 60 5.67 -2.98 -4.75
N VAL A 61 5.53 -1.84 -4.07
CA VAL A 61 4.95 -0.64 -4.68
C VAL A 61 5.84 -0.11 -5.80
N ALA A 62 7.15 0.00 -5.55
CA ALA A 62 8.12 0.45 -6.55
C ALA A 62 8.12 -0.44 -7.79
N LEU A 63 8.02 -1.77 -7.63
CA LEU A 63 7.93 -2.69 -8.77
C LEU A 63 6.71 -2.40 -9.64
N VAL A 64 5.52 -2.21 -9.04
CA VAL A 64 4.31 -1.84 -9.80
C VAL A 64 4.49 -0.51 -10.53
N LEU A 65 5.08 0.48 -9.87
CA LEU A 65 5.32 1.80 -10.48
C LEU A 65 6.36 1.73 -11.60
N LEU A 66 7.41 0.92 -11.47
CA LEU A 66 8.39 0.71 -12.55
C LEU A 66 7.74 0.02 -13.75
N LEU A 67 6.91 -1.00 -13.53
CA LEU A 67 6.15 -1.66 -14.60
C LEU A 67 5.21 -0.65 -15.30
N ALA A 68 4.53 0.20 -14.53
CA ALA A 68 3.72 1.29 -15.08
C ALA A 68 4.59 2.26 -15.91
N ALA A 69 5.75 2.67 -15.40
CA ALA A 69 6.66 3.60 -16.08
C ALA A 69 7.15 3.08 -17.45
N VAL A 70 7.43 1.78 -17.55
CA VAL A 70 7.81 1.11 -18.80
C VAL A 70 6.62 0.96 -19.78
N GLY A 71 5.39 1.28 -19.33
CA GLY A 71 4.21 1.35 -20.20
C GLY A 71 3.18 0.24 -19.98
N LEU A 72 3.40 -0.66 -19.02
CA LEU A 72 2.45 -1.74 -18.76
C LEU A 72 1.16 -1.18 -18.11
N PRO A 73 -0.03 -1.71 -18.48
CA PRO A 73 -1.33 -1.24 -18.00
C PRO A 73 -1.65 -1.79 -16.60
N VAL A 74 -0.78 -1.52 -15.62
CA VAL A 74 -0.81 -2.14 -14.28
C VAL A 74 -1.49 -1.30 -13.21
N LEU A 75 -1.80 -0.03 -13.53
CA LEU A 75 -2.57 0.84 -12.66
C LEU A 75 -4.06 0.80 -13.01
N ALA A 76 -4.89 1.25 -12.08
CA ALA A 76 -6.33 1.25 -12.20
C ALA A 76 -6.84 1.83 -13.51
N GLY A 77 -7.80 1.13 -14.12
CA GLY A 77 -8.35 1.47 -15.44
C GLY A 77 -7.42 1.11 -16.59
N GLY A 78 -6.47 0.19 -16.38
CA GLY A 78 -5.50 -0.23 -17.38
C GLY A 78 -4.48 0.86 -17.71
N ARG A 79 -4.18 1.74 -16.75
CA ARG A 79 -3.29 2.88 -16.95
C ARG A 79 -1.82 2.47 -16.80
N GLY A 80 -0.97 3.10 -17.60
CA GLY A 80 0.48 2.96 -17.61
C GLY A 80 1.13 4.09 -18.40
N GLY A 81 2.45 4.02 -18.55
CA GLY A 81 3.30 5.01 -19.21
C GLY A 81 3.70 6.17 -18.29
N LEU A 82 4.68 6.97 -18.74
CA LEU A 82 5.24 8.07 -17.95
C LEU A 82 4.22 9.17 -17.61
N GLY A 83 3.17 9.34 -18.42
CA GLY A 83 2.13 10.35 -18.21
C GLY A 83 1.37 10.21 -16.89
N VAL A 84 1.28 9.00 -16.32
CA VAL A 84 0.60 8.79 -15.02
C VAL A 84 1.35 9.42 -13.84
N PHE A 85 2.65 9.68 -13.99
CA PHE A 85 3.51 10.28 -12.96
C PHE A 85 3.50 11.81 -12.96
N VAL A 86 2.87 12.42 -13.97
CA VAL A 86 2.66 13.88 -14.06
C VAL A 86 1.18 14.26 -14.11
N GLY A 87 0.28 13.28 -13.95
CA GLY A 87 -1.16 13.48 -13.95
C GLY A 87 -1.75 13.69 -12.53
N PRO A 88 -3.09 13.87 -12.42
CA PRO A 88 -3.77 14.15 -11.16
C PRO A 88 -3.58 13.07 -10.08
N THR A 89 -3.30 11.83 -10.50
CA THR A 89 -3.07 10.69 -9.59
C THR A 89 -1.65 10.60 -9.06
N ALA A 90 -0.70 11.38 -9.59
CA ALA A 90 0.73 11.22 -9.32
C ALA A 90 1.08 11.32 -7.83
N GLY A 91 0.46 12.27 -7.11
CA GLY A 91 0.65 12.43 -5.67
C GLY A 91 0.20 11.21 -4.86
N TYR A 92 -0.85 10.52 -5.30
CA TYR A 92 -1.33 9.31 -4.65
C TYR A 92 -0.35 8.14 -4.85
N LEU A 93 0.29 8.03 -6.03
CA LEU A 93 1.31 7.01 -6.29
C LEU A 93 2.55 7.21 -5.40
N LEU A 94 2.99 8.46 -5.22
CA LEU A 94 4.04 8.79 -4.25
C LEU A 94 3.59 8.49 -2.82
N GLY A 95 2.36 8.87 -2.49
CA GLY A 95 1.71 8.58 -1.23
C GLY A 95 1.66 7.09 -0.90
N TRP A 96 1.54 6.19 -1.89
CA TRP A 96 1.59 4.74 -1.66
C TRP A 96 2.94 4.28 -1.13
N ILE A 97 4.04 4.78 -1.71
CA ILE A 97 5.40 4.42 -1.27
C ILE A 97 5.61 4.86 0.18
N VAL A 98 5.32 6.14 0.47
CA VAL A 98 5.48 6.68 1.83
C VAL A 98 4.51 6.00 2.80
N GLY A 99 3.28 5.77 2.36
CA GLY A 99 2.23 5.12 3.12
C GLY A 99 2.61 3.74 3.61
N VAL A 100 3.15 2.87 2.73
CA VAL A 100 3.57 1.52 3.16
C VAL A 100 4.75 1.54 4.12
N VAL A 101 5.66 2.51 4.00
CA VAL A 101 6.73 2.71 4.99
C VAL A 101 6.12 3.08 6.33
N VAL A 102 5.20 4.04 6.37
CA VAL A 102 4.54 4.48 7.62
C VAL A 102 3.75 3.35 8.26
N ILE A 103 2.95 2.61 7.49
CA ILE A 103 2.22 1.42 7.98
C ILE A 103 3.21 0.44 8.62
N GLY A 104 4.27 0.09 7.89
CA GLY A 104 5.28 -0.85 8.37
C GLY A 104 6.00 -0.37 9.63
N LEU A 105 6.29 0.93 9.74
CA LEU A 105 6.92 1.52 10.93
C LEU A 105 6.01 1.45 12.16
N LEU A 106 4.72 1.75 12.00
CA LEU A 106 3.72 1.67 13.08
C LEU A 106 3.50 0.23 13.57
N MET A 107 3.67 -0.74 12.67
CA MET A 107 3.53 -2.17 12.97
C MET A 107 4.86 -2.85 13.35
N ARG A 108 5.99 -2.14 13.32
CA ARG A 108 7.33 -2.72 13.54
C ARG A 108 7.53 -3.30 14.93
N THR A 109 6.89 -2.73 15.95
CA THR A 109 7.07 -3.11 17.35
C THR A 109 5.81 -3.78 17.89
N GLY A 110 5.96 -4.73 18.81
CA GLY A 110 4.83 -5.41 19.45
C GLY A 110 3.99 -6.27 18.51
N ARG A 111 2.92 -6.88 19.06
CA ARG A 111 2.07 -7.82 18.30
C ARG A 111 0.97 -7.09 17.52
N PRO A 112 0.57 -7.58 16.34
CA PRO A 112 -0.60 -7.07 15.62
C PRO A 112 -1.86 -7.28 16.46
N THR A 113 -2.53 -6.20 16.83
CA THR A 113 -3.88 -6.18 17.41
C THR A 113 -4.82 -5.51 16.42
N TRP A 114 -6.12 -5.76 16.54
CA TRP A 114 -7.10 -5.21 15.59
C TRP A 114 -7.01 -3.68 15.49
N TRP A 115 -6.93 -2.98 16.62
CA TRP A 115 -6.87 -1.51 16.66
C TRP A 115 -5.56 -0.96 16.11
N ARG A 116 -4.41 -1.62 16.38
CA ARG A 116 -3.10 -1.18 15.87
C ARG A 116 -3.02 -1.35 14.37
N THR A 117 -3.50 -2.49 13.87
CA THR A 117 -3.56 -2.79 12.45
C THR A 117 -4.48 -1.81 11.73
N ALA A 118 -5.67 -1.53 12.28
CA ALA A 118 -6.60 -0.55 11.71
C ALA A 118 -6.00 0.86 11.71
N LEU A 119 -5.39 1.28 12.82
CA LEU A 119 -4.73 2.59 12.94
C LEU A 119 -3.59 2.72 11.94
N ALA A 120 -2.72 1.71 11.83
CA ALA A 120 -1.62 1.74 10.88
C ALA A 120 -2.11 1.85 9.43
N ALA A 121 -3.10 1.03 9.05
CA ALA A 121 -3.71 1.06 7.73
C ALA A 121 -4.40 2.40 7.43
N PHE A 122 -5.10 2.98 8.41
CA PHE A 122 -5.75 4.28 8.25
C PHE A 122 -4.72 5.40 8.10
N VAL A 123 -3.74 5.48 8.99
CA VAL A 123 -2.73 6.54 8.97
C VAL A 123 -1.92 6.50 7.68
N GLY A 124 -1.30 5.35 7.36
CA GLY A 124 -0.43 5.30 6.18
C GLY A 124 -1.17 5.05 4.87
N GLY A 125 -2.27 4.30 4.87
CA GLY A 125 -3.02 3.96 3.66
C GLY A 125 -4.08 4.99 3.26
N VAL A 126 -4.49 5.88 4.16
CA VAL A 126 -5.47 6.95 3.89
C VAL A 126 -4.84 8.32 4.11
N LEU A 127 -4.45 8.65 5.35
CA LEU A 127 -4.02 10.02 5.68
C LEU A 127 -2.73 10.43 4.95
N VAL A 128 -1.71 9.57 4.98
CA VAL A 128 -0.46 9.83 4.25
C VAL A 128 -0.72 9.87 2.75
N VAL A 129 -1.49 8.91 2.21
CA VAL A 129 -1.81 8.88 0.78
C VAL A 129 -2.51 10.17 0.35
N TYR A 130 -3.46 10.68 1.13
CA TYR A 130 -4.17 11.93 0.85
C TYR A 130 -3.28 13.16 1.03
N ALA A 131 -2.36 13.15 2.01
CA ALA A 131 -1.42 14.25 2.24
C ALA A 131 -0.51 14.51 1.04
N PHE A 132 -0.18 13.47 0.26
CA PHE A 132 0.53 13.63 -1.02
C PHE A 132 -0.42 13.77 -2.22
N GLY A 133 -1.53 13.03 -2.22
CA GLY A 133 -2.48 12.99 -3.32
C GLY A 133 -3.23 14.29 -3.57
N ILE A 134 -3.84 14.85 -2.53
CA ILE A 134 -4.71 16.04 -2.63
C ILE A 134 -3.93 17.26 -3.16
N PRO A 135 -2.74 17.61 -2.62
CA PRO A 135 -2.01 18.78 -3.10
C PRO A 135 -1.57 18.66 -4.56
N VAL A 136 -1.10 17.49 -4.99
CA VAL A 136 -0.69 17.25 -6.38
C VAL A 136 -1.89 17.26 -7.31
N GLN A 137 -3.01 16.67 -6.90
CA GLN A 137 -4.24 16.71 -7.68
C GLN A 137 -4.73 18.15 -7.88
N ALA A 138 -4.79 18.94 -6.82
CA ALA A 138 -5.18 20.36 -6.88
C ALA A 138 -4.27 21.14 -7.85
N LEU A 139 -2.95 20.95 -7.72
CA LEU A 139 -1.96 21.60 -8.60
C LEU A 139 -2.14 21.21 -10.07
N VAL A 140 -2.32 19.92 -10.38
CA VAL A 140 -2.41 19.44 -11.76
C VAL A 140 -3.76 19.77 -12.41
N THR A 141 -4.85 19.75 -11.64
CA THR A 141 -6.20 20.03 -12.16
C THR A 141 -6.54 21.52 -12.18
N GLY A 142 -5.79 22.35 -11.44
CA GLY A 142 -6.09 23.77 -11.26
C GLY A 142 -7.27 24.05 -10.32
N VAL A 143 -7.84 23.03 -9.69
CA VAL A 143 -8.93 23.16 -8.72
C VAL A 143 -8.35 23.58 -7.36
N PRO A 144 -8.97 24.54 -6.64
CA PRO A 144 -8.56 24.93 -5.30
C PRO A 144 -8.41 23.73 -4.34
N LEU A 145 -7.44 23.82 -3.41
CA LEU A 145 -7.06 22.72 -2.54
C LEU A 145 -8.18 22.30 -1.58
N ASP A 146 -8.95 23.25 -1.07
CA ASP A 146 -10.14 23.03 -0.24
C ASP A 146 -11.25 22.28 -0.98
N LEU A 147 -11.55 22.67 -2.22
CA LEU A 147 -12.52 21.98 -3.07
C LEU A 147 -12.04 20.59 -3.47
N THR A 148 -10.75 20.44 -3.75
CA THR A 148 -10.13 19.14 -4.04
C THR A 148 -10.25 18.22 -2.82
N ALA A 149 -9.90 18.71 -1.63
CA ALA A 149 -10.03 17.96 -0.38
C ALA A 149 -11.48 17.56 -0.08
N LEU A 150 -12.43 18.46 -0.32
CA LEU A 150 -13.86 18.17 -0.17
C LEU A 150 -14.30 17.06 -1.14
N SER A 151 -13.86 17.11 -2.40
CA SER A 151 -14.19 16.09 -3.41
C SER A 151 -13.60 14.71 -3.07
N THR A 152 -12.40 14.68 -2.48
CA THR A 152 -11.73 13.44 -2.04
C THR A 152 -12.47 12.75 -0.88
N LEU A 153 -13.35 13.43 -0.15
CA LEU A 153 -14.21 12.78 0.86
C LEU A 153 -15.08 11.66 0.27
N ALA A 154 -15.38 11.70 -1.03
CA ALA A 154 -16.07 10.62 -1.72
C ALA A 154 -15.31 9.27 -1.66
N PHE A 155 -13.99 9.30 -1.49
CA PHE A 155 -13.15 8.10 -1.40
C PHE A 155 -13.19 7.49 0.00
N LEU A 156 -13.47 8.30 1.03
CA LEU A 156 -13.33 7.93 2.43
C LEU A 156 -14.19 6.73 2.85
N PRO A 157 -15.48 6.60 2.45
CA PRO A 157 -16.27 5.41 2.79
C PRO A 157 -15.62 4.12 2.26
N GLY A 158 -15.14 4.15 1.02
CA GLY A 158 -14.44 3.02 0.41
C GLY A 158 -13.13 2.71 1.12
N ASP A 159 -12.39 3.73 1.54
CA ASP A 159 -11.12 3.54 2.24
C ASP A 159 -11.32 3.00 3.67
N LEU A 160 -12.38 3.40 4.37
CA LEU A 160 -12.74 2.80 5.67
C LEU A 160 -13.11 1.31 5.54
N ILE A 161 -13.82 0.93 4.47
CA ILE A 161 -14.09 -0.47 4.15
C ILE A 161 -12.77 -1.21 3.92
N LYS A 162 -11.83 -0.63 3.17
CA LYS A 162 -10.51 -1.23 2.92
C LYS A 162 -9.67 -1.35 4.18
N VAL A 163 -9.66 -0.35 5.06
CA VAL A 163 -8.98 -0.41 6.36
C VAL A 163 -9.54 -1.56 7.20
N THR A 164 -10.86 -1.71 7.22
CA THR A 164 -11.54 -2.80 7.92
C THR A 164 -11.16 -4.15 7.32
N ALA A 165 -11.23 -4.29 5.98
CA ALA A 165 -10.86 -5.51 5.28
C ALA A 165 -9.39 -5.89 5.51
N ALA A 166 -8.47 -4.93 5.37
CA ALA A 166 -7.04 -5.14 5.64
C ALA A 166 -6.80 -5.62 7.07
N THR A 167 -7.51 -5.03 8.02
CA THR A 167 -7.44 -5.41 9.43
C THR A 167 -7.92 -6.84 9.64
N LEU A 168 -9.09 -7.19 9.12
CA LEU A 168 -9.63 -8.55 9.24
C LEU A 168 -8.72 -9.60 8.60
N ILE A 169 -8.20 -9.31 7.40
CA ILE A 169 -7.27 -10.19 6.69
C ILE A 169 -6.00 -10.41 7.52
N VAL A 170 -5.39 -9.37 8.06
CA VAL A 170 -4.16 -9.50 8.86
C VAL A 170 -4.42 -10.23 10.17
N MET A 171 -5.56 -9.98 10.82
CA MET A 171 -5.95 -10.73 12.03
C MET A 171 -6.19 -12.21 11.75
N ALA A 172 -6.75 -12.56 10.59
CA ALA A 172 -6.91 -13.94 10.15
C ALA A 172 -5.56 -14.59 9.81
N LEU A 173 -4.69 -13.89 9.05
CA LEU A 173 -3.35 -14.36 8.70
C LEU A 173 -2.48 -14.60 9.92
N ARG A 174 -2.57 -13.74 10.95
CA ARG A 174 -1.87 -13.94 12.22
C ARG A 174 -2.28 -15.26 12.90
N ARG A 175 -3.56 -15.61 12.84
CA ARG A 175 -4.10 -16.85 13.44
C ARG A 175 -3.69 -18.08 12.64
N ALA A 176 -3.78 -18.02 11.30
CA ALA A 176 -3.48 -19.13 10.40
C ALA A 176 -1.97 -19.38 10.22
N TYR A 177 -1.15 -18.31 10.23
CA TYR A 177 0.29 -18.38 10.00
C TYR A 177 1.10 -17.59 11.05
N PRO A 178 1.14 -18.04 12.32
CA PRO A 178 1.83 -17.32 13.40
C PRO A 178 3.33 -17.10 13.12
N ARG A 179 3.97 -18.04 12.42
CA ARG A 179 5.40 -17.99 12.07
C ARG A 179 5.75 -16.81 11.15
N ALA A 180 4.80 -16.33 10.33
CA ALA A 180 5.02 -15.17 9.46
C ALA A 180 5.09 -13.84 10.22
N PHE A 181 4.57 -13.80 11.46
CA PHE A 181 4.50 -12.61 12.32
C PHE A 181 5.28 -12.78 13.64
N ALA A 182 6.09 -13.83 13.77
CA ALA A 182 6.90 -14.08 14.96
C ALA A 182 8.16 -13.20 14.95
N ASP A 183 8.52 -12.63 16.12
CA ASP A 183 9.77 -11.88 16.27
C ASP A 183 10.96 -12.85 16.18
N PRO A 184 11.89 -12.69 15.22
CA PRO A 184 13.08 -13.54 15.09
C PRO A 184 13.90 -13.64 16.37
N ARG A 185 13.81 -12.63 17.26
CA ARG A 185 14.53 -12.61 18.55
C ARG A 185 13.94 -13.56 19.61
N THR A 186 12.77 -14.12 19.37
CA THR A 186 12.06 -15.00 20.32
C THR A 186 12.18 -16.48 19.98
N VAL A 187 12.88 -16.82 18.90
CA VAL A 187 13.22 -18.21 18.56
C VAL A 187 14.45 -18.60 19.38
N PRO A 188 14.38 -19.60 20.28
CA PRO A 188 15.57 -20.10 20.95
C PRO A 188 16.56 -20.54 19.89
N SER A 189 17.78 -20.01 19.92
CA SER A 189 18.87 -20.55 19.13
C SER A 189 19.11 -21.97 19.62
N VAL A 190 18.57 -22.96 18.93
CA VAL A 190 18.98 -24.34 19.10
C VAL A 190 20.38 -24.42 18.51
N VAL A 191 21.35 -24.04 19.33
CA VAL A 191 22.75 -24.41 19.18
C VAL A 191 22.87 -25.76 19.87
N ALA A 192 22.93 -26.81 19.07
CA ALA A 192 23.53 -28.09 19.39
C ALA A 192 24.22 -28.58 18.12
#